data_AF-A0A7L3DEH2-F1
#
_entry.id   AF-A0A7L3DEH2-F1
#
_cell.length_a   1.000
_cell.length_b   1.000
_cell.length_c   1.000
_cell.angle_alpha   90.00
_cell.angle_beta   90.00
_cell.angle_gamma   90.00
#
_symmetry.space_group_name_H-M   'P 1'
#
loop_
_entity.id
_entity.type
_entity.pdbx_description
1 polymer ?
#
loop_
_entity_poly.entity_id
_entity_poly.type
_entity_poly.pdbx_seq_one_letter_code
_entity_poly.pdbx_strand_id
1 'polypeptide(L)'
;PPAVSFVLSRMAACGGAAKNKVTVSKRVWDFLTKESPAKLARLKEETKVSIMVDGETSDIYVLQLCVPPPGPPGGLCPARKALKALLKETEKELKKKTPRHGELVGCVAVLEPGAAPLGGRGPAGGRGVGGAAAAGSSREEEPDRQCPICLGEIQKMKTLEKCRHSFCEDCITRALQVKTACPMCGRFYGQLVGNQPPNGRMLVTRDAGLLLPGYEKFGTIIIQYVFPPGVQGVEHPNPGVRYPGTTRVAYLPDCPEGNKVLGLFRKAFDQRLTFTVGTSMTTGRANVITWNDIHHKTNCTGGPQLYG
;
A
#
# COMPACT_ATOMS: atom_id res chain seq x y z
N PRO A 1 13.54 -10.84 -5.99
CA PRO A 1 12.60 -10.70 -4.86
C PRO A 1 11.54 -9.60 -5.12
N PRO A 2 10.30 -9.94 -5.53
CA PRO A 2 9.32 -8.91 -5.77
C PRO A 2 8.50 -8.63 -4.51
N ALA A 3 8.55 -7.37 -4.11
CA ALA A 3 7.69 -6.78 -3.11
C ALA A 3 6.24 -6.76 -3.61
N VAL A 4 5.35 -7.25 -2.76
CA VAL A 4 3.89 -7.19 -2.86
C VAL A 4 3.42 -5.73 -2.97
N SER A 5 2.77 -5.38 -4.09
CA SER A 5 1.93 -4.19 -4.20
C SER A 5 0.52 -4.61 -4.62
N PHE A 6 -0.39 -4.57 -3.67
CA PHE A 6 -1.82 -4.73 -3.89
C PHE A 6 -2.38 -3.45 -4.52
N VAL A 7 -2.68 -3.46 -5.82
CA VAL A 7 -3.50 -2.41 -6.46
C VAL A 7 -4.51 -3.04 -7.40
N LEU A 8 -5.78 -2.97 -7.01
CA LEU A 8 -6.94 -3.22 -7.84
C LEU A 8 -6.95 -2.22 -9.00
N SER A 9 -6.79 -2.73 -10.22
CA SER A 9 -6.90 -1.96 -11.45
C SER A 9 -8.31 -1.42 -11.66
N ARG A 10 -8.39 -0.18 -12.16
CA ARG A 10 -9.53 0.27 -12.96
C ARG A 10 -9.12 1.46 -13.83
N MET A 11 -9.20 1.28 -15.16
CA MET A 11 -9.75 2.13 -16.24
C MET A 11 -9.91 1.22 -17.48
N ALA A 12 -10.75 1.43 -18.50
CA ALA A 12 -11.37 2.62 -19.04
C ALA A 12 -12.75 2.30 -19.68
N ALA A 13 -13.53 3.35 -19.97
CA ALA A 13 -14.77 3.27 -20.72
C ALA A 13 -14.54 3.66 -22.19
N CYS A 14 -14.89 2.75 -23.10
CA CYS A 14 -15.43 3.04 -24.43
C CYS A 14 -16.37 1.86 -24.77
N GLY A 15 -17.63 2.17 -25.08
CA GLY A 15 -18.58 1.30 -25.78
C GLY A 15 -18.95 -0.05 -25.13
N GLY A 16 -20.11 -0.12 -24.46
CA GLY A 16 -21.01 -1.29 -24.45
C GLY A 16 -20.58 -2.62 -23.79
N ALA A 17 -19.30 -2.96 -23.68
CA ALA A 17 -18.84 -4.32 -23.39
C ALA A 17 -18.36 -4.59 -21.95
N ALA A 18 -18.19 -3.57 -21.10
CA ALA A 18 -17.52 -3.73 -19.79
C ALA A 18 -18.43 -4.22 -18.64
N LYS A 19 -19.72 -4.48 -18.89
CA LYS A 19 -20.68 -4.90 -17.84
C LYS A 19 -20.59 -6.39 -17.49
N ASN A 20 -19.99 -7.22 -18.35
CA ASN A 20 -19.94 -8.68 -18.20
C ASN A 20 -18.55 -9.25 -17.85
N LYS A 21 -17.51 -8.42 -17.65
CA LYS A 21 -16.14 -8.90 -17.31
C LYS A 21 -15.73 -8.63 -15.85
N VAL A 22 -14.97 -9.54 -15.25
CA VAL A 22 -14.45 -9.48 -13.86
C VAL A 22 -12.99 -9.96 -13.84
N THR A 23 -12.10 -9.17 -13.24
CA THR A 23 -10.69 -9.55 -13.07
C THR A 23 -10.45 -10.14 -11.68
N VAL A 24 -9.66 -11.22 -11.59
CA VAL A 24 -9.30 -11.90 -10.33
C VAL A 24 -7.87 -12.43 -10.40
N SER A 25 -7.17 -12.56 -9.27
CA SER A 25 -5.87 -13.23 -9.24
C SER A 25 -6.00 -14.73 -9.52
N LYS A 26 -5.01 -15.31 -10.21
CA LYS A 26 -5.00 -16.76 -10.48
C LYS A 26 -5.11 -17.56 -9.20
N ARG A 27 -4.36 -17.18 -8.17
CA ARG A 27 -4.37 -17.86 -6.88
C ARG A 27 -5.78 -17.95 -6.27
N VAL A 28 -6.57 -16.87 -6.35
CA VAL A 28 -7.94 -16.85 -5.81
C VAL A 28 -8.89 -17.64 -6.71
N TRP A 29 -8.77 -17.52 -8.03
CA TRP A 29 -9.61 -18.25 -8.97
C TRP A 29 -9.34 -19.76 -8.94
N ASP A 30 -8.07 -20.16 -8.97
CA ASP A 30 -7.63 -21.55 -8.90
C ASP A 30 -8.10 -22.18 -7.61
N PHE A 31 -7.93 -21.50 -6.47
CA PHE A 31 -8.45 -21.96 -5.18
C PHE A 31 -9.98 -22.13 -5.22
N LEU A 32 -10.72 -21.15 -5.74
CA LEU A 32 -12.18 -21.26 -5.86
C LEU A 32 -12.60 -22.45 -6.72
N THR A 33 -11.93 -22.67 -7.86
CA THR A 33 -12.26 -23.76 -8.79
C THR A 33 -11.81 -25.14 -8.31
N LYS A 34 -10.70 -25.23 -7.56
CA LYS A 34 -10.11 -26.50 -7.11
C LYS A 34 -10.59 -26.92 -5.73
N GLU A 35 -10.64 -25.99 -4.77
CA GLU A 35 -10.99 -26.29 -3.37
C GLU A 35 -12.44 -25.99 -3.01
N SER A 36 -13.16 -25.19 -3.81
CA SER A 36 -14.56 -24.84 -3.52
C SER A 36 -15.45 -24.77 -4.77
N PRO A 37 -15.43 -25.80 -5.65
CA PRO A 37 -16.20 -25.78 -6.90
C PRO A 37 -17.71 -25.68 -6.66
N ALA A 38 -18.21 -26.22 -5.53
CA ALA A 38 -19.62 -26.14 -5.16
C ALA A 38 -20.13 -24.70 -4.97
N LYS A 39 -19.30 -23.79 -4.42
CA LYS A 39 -19.67 -22.38 -4.24
C LYS A 39 -19.85 -21.68 -5.59
N LEU A 40 -18.99 -22.00 -6.55
CA LEU A 40 -19.07 -21.46 -7.91
C LEU A 40 -20.24 -22.06 -8.70
N ALA A 41 -20.53 -23.36 -8.52
CA ALA A 41 -21.68 -24.03 -9.14
C ALA A 41 -23.01 -23.42 -8.66
N ARG A 42 -23.17 -23.24 -7.35
CA ARG A 42 -24.37 -22.61 -6.77
C ARG A 42 -24.60 -21.20 -7.30
N LEU A 43 -23.53 -20.41 -7.43
CA LEU A 43 -23.62 -19.08 -8.03
C LEU A 43 -24.07 -19.12 -9.50
N LYS A 44 -23.52 -20.03 -10.31
CA LYS A 44 -23.92 -20.19 -11.72
C LYS A 44 -25.39 -20.58 -11.86
N GLU A 45 -25.89 -21.42 -10.96
CA GLU A 45 -27.30 -21.85 -10.91
C GLU A 45 -28.23 -20.72 -10.49
N GLU A 46 -27.93 -20.03 -9.39
CA GLU A 46 -28.73 -18.91 -8.86
C GLU A 46 -28.83 -17.75 -9.85
N THR A 47 -27.73 -17.45 -10.54
CA THR A 47 -27.63 -16.28 -11.41
C THR A 47 -27.85 -16.59 -12.89
N LYS A 48 -27.97 -17.89 -13.23
CA LYS A 48 -28.15 -18.41 -14.59
C LYS A 48 -27.14 -17.83 -15.60
N VAL A 49 -25.88 -17.66 -15.18
CA VAL A 49 -24.79 -17.24 -16.07
C VAL A 49 -23.71 -18.31 -16.18
N SER A 50 -23.10 -18.42 -17.36
CA SER A 50 -21.83 -19.11 -17.52
C SER A 50 -20.68 -18.14 -17.29
N ILE A 51 -19.58 -18.65 -16.74
CA ILE A 51 -18.36 -17.86 -16.45
C ILE A 51 -17.21 -18.56 -17.14
N MET A 52 -16.50 -17.83 -18.00
CA MET A 52 -15.36 -18.32 -18.79
C MET A 52 -14.15 -17.42 -18.60
N VAL A 53 -12.94 -17.95 -18.77
CA VAL A 53 -11.72 -17.14 -18.82
C VAL A 53 -11.59 -16.57 -20.23
N ASP A 54 -11.63 -15.25 -20.35
CA ASP A 54 -11.57 -14.49 -21.59
C ASP A 54 -10.16 -13.88 -21.83
N GLY A 55 -9.33 -13.84 -20.80
CA GLY A 55 -7.93 -13.44 -20.91
C GLY A 55 -7.11 -13.83 -19.68
N GLU A 56 -5.81 -13.99 -19.86
CA GLU A 56 -4.89 -14.43 -18.81
C GLU A 56 -3.57 -13.64 -18.91
N THR A 57 -2.95 -13.34 -17.76
CA THR A 57 -1.58 -12.80 -17.65
C THR A 57 -0.77 -13.68 -16.71
N SER A 58 0.42 -13.28 -16.24
CA SER A 58 1.17 -14.05 -15.23
C SER A 58 0.39 -14.29 -13.94
N ASP A 59 -0.37 -13.29 -13.46
CA ASP A 59 -0.90 -13.27 -12.10
C ASP A 59 -2.43 -13.15 -11.99
N ILE A 60 -3.13 -12.83 -13.08
CA ILE A 60 -4.59 -12.63 -13.09
C ILE A 60 -5.29 -13.34 -14.26
N TYR A 61 -6.56 -13.70 -14.03
CA TYR A 61 -7.55 -14.05 -15.05
C TYR A 61 -8.55 -12.89 -15.25
N VAL A 62 -8.97 -12.69 -16.50
CA VAL A 62 -10.12 -11.89 -16.90
C VAL A 62 -11.26 -12.85 -17.19
N LEU A 63 -12.30 -12.81 -16.37
CA LEU A 63 -13.48 -13.66 -16.46
C LEU A 63 -14.59 -12.94 -17.21
N GLN A 64 -15.25 -13.63 -18.14
CA GLN A 64 -16.44 -13.16 -18.84
C GLN A 64 -17.67 -13.93 -18.38
N LEU A 65 -18.73 -13.19 -18.03
CA LEU A 65 -20.06 -13.71 -17.74
C LEU A 65 -20.88 -13.71 -19.03
N CYS A 66 -21.47 -14.85 -19.36
CA CYS A 66 -22.38 -15.00 -20.50
C CYS A 66 -23.76 -15.45 -20.00
N VAL A 67 -24.83 -14.85 -20.52
CA VAL A 67 -26.20 -15.34 -20.28
C VAL A 67 -26.53 -16.32 -21.40
N PRO A 68 -26.93 -17.57 -21.11
CA PRO A 68 -27.43 -18.47 -22.14
C PRO A 68 -28.79 -17.96 -22.68
N PRO A 69 -28.99 -17.85 -24.01
CA PRO A 69 -30.31 -17.56 -24.57
C PRO A 69 -31.30 -18.70 -24.21
N PRO A 70 -32.58 -18.41 -23.87
CA PRO A 70 -33.35 -17.18 -24.07
C PRO A 70 -33.50 -16.34 -22.77
N GLY A 71 -32.42 -16.10 -22.04
CA GLY A 71 -32.46 -15.30 -20.80
C GLY A 71 -32.58 -13.78 -21.04
N PRO A 72 -33.34 -13.04 -20.20
CA PRO A 72 -33.49 -11.59 -20.33
C PRO A 72 -32.17 -10.83 -20.06
N PRO A 73 -31.91 -9.70 -20.76
CA PRO A 73 -30.64 -8.96 -20.73
C PRO A 73 -30.33 -8.22 -19.40
N GLY A 74 -31.09 -8.47 -18.32
CA GLY A 74 -30.95 -7.82 -17.01
C GLY A 74 -30.16 -8.58 -15.95
N GLY A 75 -29.86 -9.87 -16.14
CA GLY A 75 -29.25 -10.73 -15.10
C GLY A 75 -27.75 -10.51 -14.84
N LEU A 76 -27.05 -9.81 -15.72
CA LEU A 76 -25.58 -9.68 -15.66
C LEU A 76 -25.09 -8.81 -14.49
N CYS A 77 -25.84 -7.78 -14.10
CA CYS A 77 -25.44 -6.88 -13.02
C CYS A 77 -25.49 -7.55 -11.63
N PRO A 78 -26.59 -8.23 -11.25
CA PRO A 78 -26.64 -9.03 -10.03
C PRO A 78 -25.62 -10.17 -10.02
N ALA A 79 -25.48 -10.90 -11.13
CA ALA A 79 -24.53 -12.01 -11.25
C ALA A 79 -23.08 -11.56 -11.04
N ARG A 80 -22.70 -10.43 -11.63
CA ARG A 80 -21.38 -9.83 -11.44
C ARG A 80 -21.14 -9.39 -9.99
N LYS A 81 -22.15 -8.85 -9.32
CA LYS A 81 -22.05 -8.43 -7.92
C LYS A 81 -21.87 -9.65 -7.00
N ALA A 82 -22.65 -10.71 -7.23
CA ALA A 82 -22.52 -11.98 -6.51
C ALA A 82 -21.13 -12.60 -6.73
N LEU A 83 -20.63 -12.62 -7.97
CA LEU A 83 -19.31 -13.18 -8.27
C LEU A 83 -18.20 -12.40 -7.55
N LYS A 84 -18.25 -11.07 -7.57
CA LYS A 84 -17.28 -10.24 -6.82
C LYS A 84 -17.33 -10.48 -5.31
N ALA A 85 -18.52 -10.71 -4.74
CA ALA A 85 -18.67 -11.01 -3.32
C ALA A 85 -18.02 -12.37 -2.98
N LEU A 86 -18.29 -13.40 -3.80
CA LEU A 86 -17.71 -14.73 -3.64
C LEU A 86 -16.17 -14.69 -3.73
N LEU A 87 -15.62 -14.01 -4.74
CA LEU A 87 -14.17 -13.88 -4.90
C LEU A 87 -13.51 -13.17 -3.69
N LYS A 88 -14.19 -12.18 -3.11
CA LYS A 88 -13.71 -11.47 -1.90
C LYS A 88 -13.78 -12.34 -0.65
N GLU A 89 -14.78 -13.21 -0.53
CA GLU A 89 -14.87 -14.21 0.53
C GLU A 89 -13.72 -15.22 0.40
N THR A 90 -13.51 -15.77 -0.79
CA THR A 90 -12.42 -16.70 -1.08
C THR A 90 -11.04 -16.11 -0.78
N GLU A 91 -10.82 -14.83 -1.10
CA GLU A 91 -9.56 -14.16 -0.76
C GLU A 91 -9.34 -14.08 0.77
N LYS A 92 -10.41 -13.89 1.56
CA LYS A 92 -10.32 -13.92 3.02
C LYS A 92 -10.03 -15.32 3.54
N GLU A 93 -10.63 -16.37 2.96
CA GLU A 93 -10.35 -17.76 3.31
C GLU A 93 -8.89 -18.11 3.03
N LEU A 94 -8.37 -17.70 1.87
CA LEU A 94 -6.99 -17.91 1.48
C LEU A 94 -6.00 -17.20 2.44
N LYS A 95 -6.33 -15.99 2.91
CA LYS A 95 -5.54 -15.25 3.91
C LYS A 95 -5.57 -15.92 5.29
N LYS A 96 -6.66 -16.60 5.66
CA LYS A 96 -6.77 -17.37 6.91
C LYS A 96 -6.02 -18.70 6.86
N LYS A 97 -5.99 -19.36 5.69
CA LYS A 97 -5.28 -20.62 5.47
C LYS A 97 -3.76 -20.47 5.30
N THR A 98 -3.25 -19.27 5.08
CA THR A 98 -1.80 -19.01 4.97
C THR A 98 -1.27 -18.61 6.36
N PRO A 99 -0.50 -19.46 7.08
CA PRO A 99 0.08 -19.08 8.36
C PRO A 99 1.09 -17.94 8.17
N ARG A 100 1.18 -17.02 9.15
CA ARG A 100 2.30 -16.06 9.23
C ARG A 100 3.59 -16.86 9.36
N HIS A 101 4.37 -16.95 8.30
CA HIS A 101 5.70 -17.55 8.36
C HIS A 101 6.64 -16.53 9.00
N GLY A 102 7.02 -16.80 10.24
CA GLY A 102 7.89 -15.97 11.05
C GLY A 102 8.25 -16.65 12.36
N GLU A 103 8.61 -17.93 12.31
CA GLU A 103 9.36 -18.61 13.37
C GLU A 103 9.91 -19.95 12.83
N LEU A 104 11.11 -20.30 13.30
CA LEU A 104 11.84 -21.56 13.12
C LEU A 104 12.68 -21.74 11.85
N VAL A 105 13.90 -21.22 11.91
CA VAL A 105 15.08 -21.98 11.47
C VAL A 105 16.15 -21.85 12.56
N GLY A 106 16.57 -22.97 13.15
CA GLY A 106 17.79 -22.99 13.96
C GLY A 106 17.82 -23.93 15.17
N CYS A 107 17.47 -25.21 15.01
CA CYS A 107 18.03 -26.25 15.90
C CYS A 107 18.71 -27.29 15.02
N VAL A 108 20.01 -27.12 14.81
CA VAL A 108 20.91 -28.21 14.41
C VAL A 108 21.73 -28.52 15.66
N ALA A 109 21.27 -29.48 16.44
CA ALA A 109 22.06 -30.08 17.49
C ALA A 109 23.13 -30.97 16.82
N VAL A 110 24.39 -30.62 17.04
CA VAL A 110 25.51 -31.53 16.83
C VAL A 110 25.97 -31.96 18.21
N LEU A 111 26.17 -33.28 18.35
CA LEU A 111 27.07 -34.03 19.24
C LEU A 111 26.34 -35.15 20.01
N GLU A 112 26.59 -36.38 19.56
CA GLU A 112 26.54 -37.64 20.31
C GLU A 112 28.00 -38.07 20.64
N PRO A 113 28.27 -39.11 21.43
CA PRO A 113 27.75 -39.47 22.76
C PRO A 113 28.88 -39.86 23.75
N GLY A 114 28.54 -40.10 25.03
CA GLY A 114 29.23 -41.15 25.80
C GLY A 114 29.64 -40.86 27.26
N ALA A 115 29.22 -41.80 28.12
CA ALA A 115 29.82 -42.25 29.39
C ALA A 115 29.58 -41.45 30.69
N ALA A 116 28.81 -42.08 31.58
CA ALA A 116 28.84 -41.91 33.04
C ALA A 116 29.86 -42.92 33.67
N PRO A 117 29.96 -43.15 35.00
CA PRO A 117 29.55 -42.38 36.19
C PRO A 117 30.63 -42.39 37.34
N LEU A 118 30.26 -41.85 38.52
CA LEU A 118 30.59 -42.27 39.91
C LEU A 118 31.61 -41.48 40.77
N GLY A 119 31.12 -41.14 41.99
CA GLY A 119 31.87 -41.12 43.27
C GLY A 119 32.46 -39.76 43.70
N GLY A 120 32.32 -39.25 44.92
CA GLY A 120 31.67 -39.73 46.14
C GLY A 120 31.90 -38.77 47.34
N ARG A 121 31.00 -38.86 48.34
CA ARG A 121 31.17 -38.72 49.81
C ARG A 121 31.83 -37.46 50.47
N GLY A 122 30.96 -36.62 51.07
CA GLY A 122 30.87 -36.12 52.48
C GLY A 122 32.09 -35.48 53.22
N PRO A 123 31.94 -35.01 54.49
CA PRO A 123 30.73 -34.73 55.27
C PRO A 123 30.73 -33.41 56.12
N ALA A 124 29.58 -33.15 56.76
CA ALA A 124 29.34 -32.60 58.10
C ALA A 124 29.69 -31.14 58.51
N GLY A 125 28.66 -30.45 59.03
CA GLY A 125 28.72 -29.77 60.34
C GLY A 125 28.42 -28.27 60.38
N GLY A 126 27.44 -27.86 61.20
CA GLY A 126 27.42 -26.51 61.77
C GLY A 126 26.08 -25.76 61.71
N ARG A 127 25.26 -25.90 62.76
CA ARG A 127 24.17 -24.96 63.11
C ARG A 127 24.76 -23.59 63.49
N GLY A 128 24.12 -22.52 63.05
CA GLY A 128 24.36 -21.16 63.55
C GLY A 128 23.22 -20.23 63.17
N VAL A 129 22.37 -19.90 64.13
CA VAL A 129 21.31 -18.89 64.02
C VAL A 129 21.94 -17.52 64.25
N GLY A 130 21.61 -16.53 63.41
CA GLY A 130 22.00 -15.14 63.63
C GLY A 130 21.73 -14.29 62.40
N GLY A 131 20.65 -13.52 62.43
CA GLY A 131 20.31 -12.58 61.37
C GLY A 131 21.23 -11.36 61.37
N ALA A 132 21.48 -10.84 60.16
CA ALA A 132 21.83 -9.44 59.94
C ALA A 132 21.40 -9.07 58.51
N ALA A 133 20.73 -7.94 58.41
CA ALA A 133 20.16 -7.38 57.20
C ALA A 133 21.22 -7.06 56.13
N ALA A 134 20.89 -7.32 54.88
CA ALA A 134 21.51 -6.65 53.74
C ALA A 134 20.45 -6.43 52.66
N ALA A 135 20.24 -5.15 52.35
CA ALA A 135 19.30 -4.65 51.35
C ALA A 135 19.57 -5.30 49.99
N GLY A 136 18.61 -6.08 49.50
CA GLY A 136 18.59 -6.59 48.13
C GLY A 136 17.98 -5.55 47.21
N SER A 137 18.86 -4.85 46.50
CA SER A 137 18.58 -3.95 45.39
C SER A 137 17.45 -4.48 44.51
N SER A 138 16.39 -3.69 44.36
CA SER A 138 15.51 -3.78 43.20
C SER A 138 16.40 -3.73 41.96
N ARG A 139 16.47 -4.84 41.22
CA ARG A 139 17.03 -4.84 39.86
C ARG A 139 16.08 -4.00 39.03
N GLU A 140 16.40 -2.72 38.89
CA GLU A 140 15.90 -1.94 37.78
C GLU A 140 16.41 -2.66 36.52
N GLU A 141 15.50 -3.23 35.73
CA GLU A 141 15.84 -3.76 34.42
C GLU A 141 16.40 -2.59 33.61
N GLU A 142 17.72 -2.53 33.48
CA GLU A 142 18.41 -1.54 32.67
C GLU A 142 17.78 -1.55 31.26
N PRO A 143 17.19 -0.43 30.80
CA PRO A 143 16.50 -0.39 29.53
C PRO A 143 17.51 -0.77 28.44
N ASP A 144 17.16 -1.77 27.62
CA ASP A 144 17.98 -2.34 26.54
C ASP A 144 18.84 -1.25 25.88
N ARG A 145 20.10 -1.13 26.31
CA ARG A 145 21.06 -0.16 25.78
C ARG A 145 21.67 -0.67 24.49
N GLN A 146 21.03 -1.62 23.81
CA GLN A 146 21.53 -2.22 22.59
C GLN A 146 21.00 -1.44 21.38
N CYS A 147 21.91 -1.02 20.51
CA CYS A 147 21.56 -0.34 19.28
C CYS A 147 21.04 -1.36 18.25
N PRO A 148 19.82 -1.19 17.70
CA PRO A 148 19.26 -2.14 16.74
C PRO A 148 19.92 -2.07 15.35
N ILE A 149 20.85 -1.13 15.12
CA ILE A 149 21.57 -1.00 13.84
C ILE A 149 22.91 -1.74 13.89
N CYS A 150 23.74 -1.52 14.92
CA CYS A 150 25.03 -2.20 15.06
C CYS A 150 25.00 -3.43 15.96
N LEU A 151 23.86 -3.68 16.63
CA LEU A 151 23.67 -4.77 17.60
C LEU A 151 24.63 -4.73 18.81
N GLY A 152 25.35 -3.62 19.02
CA GLY A 152 26.20 -3.38 20.19
C GLY A 152 25.58 -2.37 21.16
N GLU A 153 26.29 -2.03 22.23
CA GLU A 153 25.86 -0.97 23.16
C GLU A 153 25.72 0.39 22.45
N ILE A 154 24.71 1.17 22.86
CA ILE A 154 24.43 2.49 22.31
C ILE A 154 25.55 3.46 22.72
N GLN A 155 26.37 3.81 21.74
CA GLN A 155 27.39 4.85 21.85
C GLN A 155 26.79 6.19 21.40
N LYS A 156 26.89 7.23 22.24
CA LYS A 156 26.30 8.55 22.00
C LYS A 156 24.81 8.45 21.61
N MET A 157 23.97 8.16 22.60
CA MET A 157 22.56 7.90 22.37
C MET A 157 21.86 9.05 21.64
N LYS A 158 21.21 8.72 20.53
CA LYS A 158 20.36 9.64 19.77
C LYS A 158 18.96 9.08 19.66
N THR A 159 17.99 9.78 20.23
CA THR A 159 16.58 9.41 20.22
C THR A 159 15.83 10.23 19.18
N LEU A 160 15.12 9.56 18.29
CA LEU A 160 14.35 10.24 17.25
C LEU A 160 13.05 10.84 17.81
N GLU A 161 12.83 12.14 17.62
CA GLU A 161 11.76 12.90 18.27
C GLU A 161 10.33 12.38 18.01
N LYS A 162 10.02 11.92 16.79
CA LYS A 162 8.64 11.56 16.40
C LYS A 162 8.23 10.16 16.87
N CYS A 163 9.17 9.24 17.04
CA CYS A 163 8.89 7.83 17.34
C CYS A 163 9.62 7.30 18.57
N ARG A 164 10.51 8.10 19.17
CA ARG A 164 11.25 7.81 20.41
C ARG A 164 12.12 6.54 20.38
N HIS A 165 12.48 6.05 19.20
CA HIS A 165 13.47 4.98 19.07
C HIS A 165 14.89 5.54 19.23
N SER A 166 15.72 4.83 19.98
CA SER A 166 17.09 5.21 20.32
C SER A 166 18.11 4.36 19.55
N PHE A 167 19.21 5.00 19.16
CA PHE A 167 20.29 4.39 18.39
C PHE A 167 21.63 5.03 18.79
N CYS A 168 22.76 4.45 18.36
CA CYS A 168 24.01 5.21 18.32
C CYS A 168 23.88 6.40 17.35
N GLU A 169 24.41 7.56 17.71
CA GLU A 169 24.39 8.77 16.88
C GLU A 169 24.93 8.51 15.46
N ASP A 170 26.08 7.85 15.34
CA ASP A 170 26.69 7.53 14.04
C ASP A 170 25.85 6.55 13.23
N CYS A 171 25.23 5.58 13.90
CA CYS A 171 24.40 4.58 13.24
C CYS A 171 23.15 5.20 12.63
N ILE A 172 22.43 6.01 13.40
CA ILE A 172 21.21 6.63 12.88
C ILE A 172 21.51 7.72 11.85
N THR A 173 22.62 8.44 11.99
CA THR A 173 23.03 9.46 11.01
C THR A 173 23.30 8.82 9.64
N ARG A 174 24.05 7.71 9.59
CA ARG A 174 24.26 6.95 8.34
C ARG A 174 22.96 6.35 7.79
N ALA A 175 22.13 5.77 8.65
CA ALA A 175 20.87 5.18 8.21
C ALA A 175 19.93 6.22 7.56
N LEU A 176 19.85 7.43 8.14
CA LEU A 176 19.02 8.52 7.61
C LEU A 176 19.52 9.08 6.27
N GLN A 177 20.81 8.95 5.96
CA GLN A 177 21.36 9.32 4.64
C GLN A 177 20.89 8.36 3.54
N VAL A 178 20.74 7.07 3.85
CA VAL A 178 20.24 6.06 2.91
C VAL A 178 18.73 6.18 2.73
N LYS A 179 18.01 6.28 3.85
CA LYS A 179 16.55 6.42 3.86
C LYS A 179 16.18 7.33 5.02
N THR A 180 15.50 8.44 4.72
CA THR A 180 15.04 9.44 5.70
C THR A 180 13.87 8.93 6.57
N ALA A 181 13.94 7.70 7.05
CA ALA A 181 12.97 7.05 7.90
C ALA A 181 13.65 6.25 9.02
N CYS A 182 12.97 6.14 10.16
CA CYS A 182 13.41 5.32 11.28
C CYS A 182 13.60 3.86 10.84
N PRO A 183 14.77 3.24 11.08
CA PRO A 183 15.00 1.83 10.74
C PRO A 183 14.09 0.84 11.48
N MET A 184 13.60 1.22 12.67
CA MET A 184 12.75 0.35 13.51
C MET A 184 11.29 0.32 13.06
N CYS A 185 10.71 1.47 12.72
CA CYS A 185 9.26 1.58 12.46
C CYS A 185 8.90 2.25 11.14
N GLY A 186 9.88 2.68 10.36
CA GLY A 186 9.65 3.35 9.07
C GLY A 186 9.10 4.78 9.18
N ARG A 187 9.01 5.38 10.38
CA ARG A 187 8.56 6.76 10.54
C ARG A 187 9.49 7.72 9.79
N PHE A 188 8.96 8.54 8.89
CA PHE A 188 9.74 9.46 8.05
C PHE A 188 10.16 10.76 8.77
N TYR A 189 11.41 11.17 8.60
CA TYR A 189 12.05 12.32 9.26
C TYR A 189 12.48 13.44 8.32
N GLY A 190 12.43 13.24 7.00
CA GLY A 190 12.68 14.29 6.02
C GLY A 190 11.44 15.10 5.64
N GLN A 191 11.60 16.00 4.67
CA GLN A 191 10.51 16.51 3.86
C GLN A 191 10.31 15.56 2.68
N LEU A 192 9.08 15.06 2.49
CA LEU A 192 8.80 14.17 1.38
C LEU A 192 8.73 15.03 0.12
N VAL A 193 9.68 14.85 -0.78
CA VAL A 193 9.75 15.54 -2.08
C VAL A 193 9.61 14.50 -3.17
N GLY A 194 8.68 14.73 -4.10
CA GLY A 194 8.47 13.83 -5.24
C GLY A 194 9.32 14.22 -6.44
N ASN A 195 9.06 13.56 -7.57
CA ASN A 195 9.77 13.76 -8.83
C ASN A 195 8.90 14.42 -9.92
N GLN A 196 7.83 15.15 -9.55
CA GLN A 196 7.09 16.00 -10.50
C GLN A 196 8.05 16.92 -11.27
N PRO A 197 7.91 17.12 -12.60
CA PRO A 197 8.74 18.07 -13.33
C PRO A 197 8.72 19.49 -12.73
N PRO A 198 9.87 20.17 -12.60
CA PRO A 198 9.97 21.43 -11.85
C PRO A 198 9.34 22.63 -12.56
N ASN A 199 9.14 22.55 -13.88
CA ASN A 199 8.60 23.61 -14.74
C ASN A 199 7.06 23.61 -14.85
N GLY A 200 6.38 22.85 -13.99
CA GLY A 200 4.92 22.88 -13.90
C GLY A 200 4.38 24.14 -13.24
N ARG A 201 3.17 24.54 -13.62
CA ARG A 201 2.42 25.64 -12.99
C ARG A 201 1.08 25.12 -12.47
N MET A 202 0.68 25.61 -11.29
CA MET A 202 -0.65 25.40 -10.70
C MET A 202 -1.37 26.75 -10.68
N LEU A 203 -2.44 26.86 -11.48
CA LEU A 203 -3.27 28.05 -11.59
C LEU A 203 -4.62 27.78 -10.90
N VAL A 204 -5.13 28.75 -10.16
CA VAL A 204 -6.39 28.60 -9.41
C VAL A 204 -7.33 29.73 -9.82
N THR A 205 -8.53 29.35 -10.22
CA THR A 205 -9.64 30.27 -10.51
C THR A 205 -10.87 29.85 -9.71
N ARG A 206 -11.84 30.75 -9.57
CA ARG A 206 -13.07 30.51 -8.81
C ARG A 206 -14.25 30.93 -9.67
N ASP A 207 -15.28 30.11 -9.69
CA ASP A 207 -16.51 30.33 -10.44
C ASP A 207 -17.71 30.16 -9.50
N ALA A 208 -18.43 31.24 -9.25
CA ALA A 208 -19.61 31.24 -8.38
C ALA A 208 -20.87 30.67 -9.07
N GLY A 209 -20.90 30.64 -10.41
CA GLY A 209 -22.02 30.11 -11.19
C GLY A 209 -21.92 28.60 -11.44
N LEU A 210 -20.70 28.04 -11.37
CA LEU A 210 -20.49 26.60 -11.46
C LEU A 210 -20.75 25.94 -10.10
N LEU A 211 -21.81 25.16 -10.02
CA LEU A 211 -22.21 24.45 -8.79
C LEU A 211 -21.90 22.96 -8.91
N LEU A 212 -21.20 22.41 -7.91
CA LEU A 212 -20.92 20.97 -7.86
C LEU A 212 -22.07 20.21 -7.18
N PRO A 213 -22.41 19.00 -7.66
CA PRO A 213 -23.39 18.15 -6.99
C PRO A 213 -23.04 17.90 -5.52
N GLY A 214 -23.99 18.18 -4.62
CA GLY A 214 -23.81 18.09 -3.16
C GLY A 214 -23.20 19.32 -2.49
N TYR A 215 -22.84 20.36 -3.27
CA TYR A 215 -22.27 21.62 -2.80
C TYR A 215 -22.95 22.84 -3.45
N GLU A 216 -24.23 22.75 -3.79
CA GLU A 216 -24.97 23.75 -4.58
C GLU A 216 -25.07 25.12 -3.91
N LYS A 217 -24.76 25.21 -2.61
CA LYS A 217 -24.71 26.46 -1.85
C LYS A 217 -23.38 27.22 -2.01
N PHE A 218 -22.41 26.60 -2.67
CA PHE A 218 -21.05 27.11 -2.83
C PHE A 218 -20.69 27.19 -4.32
N GLY A 219 -19.77 28.11 -4.67
CA GLY A 219 -19.15 28.11 -5.98
C GLY A 219 -18.17 26.94 -6.16
N THR A 220 -17.39 26.98 -7.22
CA THR A 220 -16.36 25.99 -7.55
C THR A 220 -14.99 26.63 -7.66
N ILE A 221 -14.00 26.00 -7.03
CA ILE A 221 -12.58 26.25 -7.24
C ILE A 221 -12.11 25.38 -8.41
N ILE A 222 -11.55 26.01 -9.43
CA ILE A 222 -11.00 25.34 -10.62
C ILE A 222 -9.48 25.43 -10.56
N ILE A 223 -8.83 24.28 -10.53
CA ILE A 223 -7.38 24.15 -10.45
C ILE A 223 -6.86 23.63 -11.79
N GLN A 224 -6.04 24.42 -12.47
CA GLN A 224 -5.40 24.05 -13.73
C GLN A 224 -3.91 23.82 -13.51
N TYR A 225 -3.46 22.60 -13.82
CA TYR A 225 -2.05 22.24 -13.85
C TYR A 225 -1.55 22.26 -15.28
N VAL A 226 -0.48 23.00 -15.54
CA VAL A 226 0.12 23.14 -16.87
C VAL A 226 1.59 22.76 -16.80
N PHE A 227 1.98 21.78 -17.61
CA PHE A 227 3.37 21.36 -17.75
C PHE A 227 3.80 21.46 -19.22
N PRO A 228 4.89 22.17 -19.53
CA PRO A 228 5.48 22.13 -20.87
C PRO A 228 6.20 20.78 -21.11
N PRO A 229 6.50 20.42 -22.38
CA PRO A 229 7.37 19.29 -22.68
C PRO A 229 8.77 19.50 -22.11
N GLY A 230 9.48 18.40 -21.85
CA GLY A 230 10.81 18.46 -21.26
C GLY A 230 11.61 17.17 -21.42
N VAL A 231 12.71 17.10 -20.69
CA VAL A 231 13.64 15.97 -20.64
C VAL A 231 13.66 15.41 -19.22
N GLN A 232 13.70 14.09 -19.11
CA GLN A 232 13.76 13.39 -17.84
C GLN A 232 15.08 13.68 -17.11
N GLY A 233 14.97 14.07 -15.85
CA GLY A 233 16.11 14.25 -14.95
C GLY A 233 16.62 12.91 -14.40
N VAL A 234 17.65 12.97 -13.57
CA VAL A 234 18.24 11.80 -12.92
C VAL A 234 17.28 11.12 -11.93
N GLU A 235 16.26 11.84 -11.47
CA GLU A 235 15.22 11.34 -10.57
C GLU A 235 14.06 10.62 -11.28
N HIS A 236 14.06 10.59 -12.61
CA HIS A 236 13.01 9.99 -13.44
C HIS A 236 13.42 8.60 -13.95
N PRO A 237 12.45 7.76 -14.38
CA PRO A 237 12.72 6.38 -14.78
C PRO A 237 13.74 6.23 -15.93
N ASN A 238 13.75 7.16 -16.88
CA ASN A 238 14.63 7.12 -18.05
C ASN A 238 15.35 8.47 -18.24
N PRO A 239 16.41 8.77 -17.48
CA PRO A 239 17.14 10.05 -17.58
C PRO A 239 17.59 10.36 -19.01
N GLY A 240 17.45 11.63 -19.43
CA GLY A 240 17.79 12.07 -20.79
C GLY A 240 16.71 11.83 -21.85
N VAL A 241 15.69 11.00 -21.56
CA VAL A 241 14.57 10.76 -22.49
C VAL A 241 13.55 11.89 -22.40
N ARG A 242 12.99 12.31 -23.54
CA ARG A 242 11.95 13.35 -23.57
C ARG A 242 10.60 12.86 -23.05
N TYR A 243 9.84 13.78 -22.45
CA TYR A 243 8.41 13.61 -22.16
C TYR A 243 7.60 14.76 -22.77
N PRO A 244 6.36 14.49 -23.24
CA PRO A 244 5.47 15.54 -23.72
C PRO A 244 4.89 16.35 -22.56
N GLY A 245 4.50 17.60 -22.84
CA GLY A 245 3.75 18.43 -21.90
C GLY A 245 2.33 17.92 -21.67
N THR A 246 1.66 18.46 -20.64
CA THR A 246 0.26 18.14 -20.36
C THR A 246 -0.46 19.30 -19.69
N THR A 247 -1.78 19.35 -19.84
CA THR A 247 -2.66 20.24 -19.09
C THR A 247 -3.76 19.41 -18.45
N ARG A 248 -4.00 19.62 -17.16
CA ARG A 248 -5.01 18.89 -16.38
C ARG A 248 -5.80 19.85 -15.53
N VAL A 249 -7.11 19.61 -15.44
CA VAL A 249 -8.02 20.44 -14.65
C VAL A 249 -8.62 19.59 -13.53
N ALA A 250 -8.76 20.19 -12.36
CA ALA A 250 -9.44 19.60 -11.22
C ALA A 250 -10.39 20.61 -10.55
N TYR A 251 -11.39 20.10 -9.84
CA TYR A 251 -12.45 20.88 -9.23
C TYR A 251 -12.54 20.58 -7.73
N LEU A 252 -12.80 21.62 -6.94
CA LEU A 252 -13.17 21.53 -5.53
C LEU A 252 -14.35 22.47 -5.27
N PRO A 253 -15.24 22.17 -4.32
CA PRO A 253 -16.24 23.14 -3.90
C PRO A 253 -15.57 24.34 -3.23
N ASP A 254 -16.08 25.55 -3.46
CA ASP A 254 -15.60 26.77 -2.80
C ASP A 254 -16.25 26.93 -1.42
N CYS A 255 -15.97 25.96 -0.55
CA CYS A 255 -16.40 25.93 0.83
C CYS A 255 -15.18 25.87 1.77
N PRO A 256 -15.36 26.04 3.10
CA PRO A 256 -14.24 25.96 4.05
C PRO A 256 -13.40 24.67 3.92
N GLU A 257 -14.03 23.52 3.71
CA GLU A 257 -13.37 22.23 3.52
C GLU A 257 -12.60 22.19 2.20
N GLY A 258 -13.21 22.63 1.10
CA GLY A 258 -12.56 22.68 -0.20
C GLY A 258 -11.34 23.61 -0.22
N ASN A 259 -11.39 24.73 0.50
CA ASN A 259 -10.25 25.63 0.67
C ASN A 259 -9.12 25.01 1.51
N LYS A 260 -9.44 24.19 2.52
CA LYS A 260 -8.43 23.38 3.23
C LYS A 260 -7.75 22.38 2.30
N VAL A 261 -8.53 21.68 1.46
CA VAL A 261 -7.99 20.74 0.46
C VAL A 261 -7.12 21.48 -0.56
N LEU A 262 -7.53 22.65 -1.04
CA LEU A 262 -6.71 23.48 -1.92
C LEU A 262 -5.35 23.83 -1.30
N GLY A 263 -5.32 24.17 -0.01
CA GLY A 263 -4.08 24.43 0.73
C GLY A 263 -3.15 23.21 0.75
N LEU A 264 -3.72 22.00 0.93
CA LEU A 264 -2.97 20.75 0.87
C LEU A 264 -2.46 20.44 -0.55
N PHE A 265 -3.26 20.72 -1.58
CA PHE A 265 -2.84 20.54 -2.98
C PHE A 265 -1.70 21.47 -3.37
N ARG A 266 -1.73 22.74 -2.94
CA ARG A 266 -0.60 23.67 -3.11
C ARG A 266 0.67 23.12 -2.46
N LYS A 267 0.57 22.70 -1.19
CA LYS A 267 1.70 22.11 -0.47
C LYS A 267 2.25 20.86 -1.17
N ALA A 268 1.38 19.97 -1.64
CA ALA A 268 1.79 18.78 -2.37
C ALA A 268 2.46 19.12 -3.72
N PHE A 269 1.94 20.12 -4.43
CA PHE A 269 2.51 20.59 -5.69
C PHE A 269 3.89 21.22 -5.48
N ASP A 270 4.05 22.07 -4.47
CA ASP A 270 5.33 22.70 -4.09
C ASP A 270 6.36 21.64 -3.68
N GLN A 271 5.90 20.56 -3.05
CA GLN A 271 6.72 19.39 -2.69
C GLN A 271 6.91 18.39 -3.84
N ARG A 272 6.48 18.72 -5.07
CA ARG A 272 6.63 17.88 -6.26
C ARG A 272 5.93 16.50 -6.15
N LEU A 273 4.87 16.40 -5.36
CA LEU A 273 4.16 15.14 -5.05
C LEU A 273 2.91 14.90 -5.90
N THR A 274 2.39 15.90 -6.59
CA THR A 274 1.10 15.81 -7.31
C THR A 274 1.21 15.00 -8.60
N PHE A 275 2.32 15.14 -9.32
CA PHE A 275 2.58 14.44 -10.57
C PHE A 275 3.90 13.68 -10.53
N THR A 276 4.10 12.80 -11.50
CA THR A 276 5.35 12.10 -11.75
C THR A 276 5.56 11.92 -13.26
N VAL A 277 6.76 11.53 -13.67
CA VAL A 277 7.01 11.02 -15.02
C VAL A 277 7.06 9.51 -14.95
N GLY A 278 6.23 8.85 -15.76
CA GLY A 278 6.13 7.40 -15.76
C GLY A 278 5.24 6.87 -16.87
N THR A 279 4.58 5.75 -16.59
CA THR A 279 3.67 5.10 -17.52
C THR A 279 2.22 5.45 -17.17
N SER A 280 1.50 6.02 -18.14
CA SER A 280 0.09 6.32 -18.00
C SER A 280 -0.71 5.04 -17.77
N MET A 281 -1.39 4.96 -16.62
CA MET A 281 -2.26 3.82 -16.31
C MET A 281 -3.45 3.68 -17.28
N THR A 282 -3.90 4.78 -17.89
CA THR A 282 -5.07 4.78 -18.78
C THR A 282 -4.72 4.44 -20.22
N THR A 283 -3.55 4.86 -20.69
CA THR A 283 -3.15 4.70 -22.11
C THR A 283 -2.00 3.71 -22.31
N GLY A 284 -1.36 3.26 -21.23
CA GLY A 284 -0.14 2.44 -21.30
C GLY A 284 1.10 3.19 -21.80
N ARG A 285 0.98 4.48 -22.15
CA ARG A 285 2.08 5.26 -22.71
C ARG A 285 3.14 5.54 -21.65
N ALA A 286 4.37 5.11 -21.89
CA ALA A 286 5.53 5.41 -21.06
C ALA A 286 6.09 6.83 -21.32
N ASN A 287 6.94 7.31 -20.41
CA ASN A 287 7.64 8.60 -20.51
C ASN A 287 6.68 9.79 -20.63
N VAL A 288 5.61 9.79 -19.85
CA VAL A 288 4.62 10.89 -19.82
C VAL A 288 4.37 11.36 -18.39
N ILE A 289 3.86 12.59 -18.28
CA ILE A 289 3.44 13.16 -17.01
C ILE A 289 2.09 12.55 -16.59
N THR A 290 2.09 11.85 -15.45
CA THR A 290 0.91 11.20 -14.88
C THR A 290 0.61 11.77 -13.50
N TRP A 291 -0.65 11.65 -13.08
CA TRP A 291 -0.97 11.80 -11.66
C TRP A 291 -0.10 10.84 -10.84
N ASN A 292 0.31 11.30 -9.67
CA ASN A 292 0.88 10.44 -8.64
C ASN A 292 -0.25 9.93 -7.72
N ASP A 293 0.03 9.67 -6.44
CA ASP A 293 -0.94 9.08 -5.49
C ASP A 293 -1.93 10.09 -4.86
N ILE A 294 -2.11 11.28 -5.44
CA ILE A 294 -3.06 12.29 -4.95
C ILE A 294 -4.24 12.40 -5.92
N HIS A 295 -5.37 11.85 -5.51
CA HIS A 295 -6.58 11.84 -6.34
C HIS A 295 -7.18 13.23 -6.51
N HIS A 296 -7.55 13.54 -7.75
CA HIS A 296 -8.23 14.77 -8.14
C HIS A 296 -9.56 14.46 -8.81
N LYS A 297 -10.55 15.33 -8.61
CA LYS A 297 -11.81 15.33 -9.36
C LYS A 297 -11.62 16.12 -10.65
N THR A 298 -11.49 15.42 -11.77
CA THR A 298 -11.20 16.04 -13.08
C THR A 298 -12.46 16.26 -13.92
N ASN A 299 -13.65 16.09 -13.35
CA ASN A 299 -14.94 16.44 -13.93
C ASN A 299 -15.82 17.06 -12.85
N CYS A 300 -16.75 17.92 -13.22
CA CYS A 300 -17.74 18.53 -12.31
C CYS A 300 -18.94 17.60 -12.08
N THR A 301 -19.07 16.55 -12.89
CA THR A 301 -20.19 15.60 -12.86
C THR A 301 -19.69 14.17 -13.08
N GLY A 302 -20.49 13.17 -12.73
CA GLY A 302 -20.20 11.77 -13.06
C GLY A 302 -19.21 11.09 -12.10
N GLY A 303 -19.72 10.50 -11.04
CA GLY A 303 -18.88 9.79 -10.07
C GLY A 303 -18.51 8.34 -10.43
N PRO A 304 -17.97 7.63 -9.45
CA PRO A 304 -17.10 6.44 -9.43
C PRO A 304 -16.13 6.03 -10.56
N GLN A 305 -16.00 6.76 -11.69
CA GLN A 305 -14.81 6.77 -12.58
C GLN A 305 -14.96 7.61 -13.87
N LEU A 306 -15.95 8.52 -13.92
CA LEU A 306 -15.99 9.66 -14.84
C LEU A 306 -15.65 10.99 -14.11
N TYR A 307 -14.85 10.86 -13.04
CA TYR A 307 -14.08 11.88 -12.30
C TYR A 307 -14.79 13.10 -11.68
N GLY A 308 -16.12 13.13 -11.61
CA GLY A 308 -16.89 13.91 -10.63
C GLY A 308 -16.94 13.24 -9.27
#